data_AF-A0A937ZSY2-F1
#
_entry.id   AF-A0A937ZSY2-F1
#
_cell.length_a   1.000
_cell.length_b   1.000
_cell.length_c   1.000
_cell.angle_alpha   90.00
_cell.angle_beta   90.00
_cell.angle_gamma   90.00
#
_symmetry.space_group_name_H-M   'P 1'
#
loop_
_entity.id
_entity.type
_entity.pdbx_description
1 polymer ?
#
loop_
_entity_poly.entity_id
_entity_poly.type
_entity_poly.pdbx_seq_one_letter_code
_entity_poly.pdbx_strand_id
1 'polypeptide(L)'
;MAGVATFCYALLHLLLFAADKKWLPGGVASEIALRVYLAIGFAALLVFAALAATSTDAAMRRFGARRWRRLHALVYPAALLAVTHHFLQAKLAVGEPLVMAGLLLWLLAFRAMARGFGSAGRIPPRAVALSLALAAPLTALGEAAWYALKVGADPLALLAANLTAEAGTRPAWVVAPILLPLAVATILRARRPAAARLRPAAA
;
A
#
# COMPACT_ATOMS: atom_id res chain seq x y z
N MET A 1 -10.79 -13.07 3.70
CA MET A 1 -9.70 -13.46 4.61
C MET A 1 -8.62 -12.40 4.75
N ALA A 2 -8.06 -11.85 3.67
CA ALA A 2 -6.97 -10.85 3.73
C ALA A 2 -7.21 -9.70 4.74
N GLY A 3 -8.40 -9.07 4.76
CA GLY A 3 -8.68 -7.97 5.70
C GLY A 3 -8.68 -8.37 7.18
N VAL A 4 -9.18 -9.57 7.51
CA VAL A 4 -9.13 -10.09 8.89
C VAL A 4 -7.70 -10.44 9.28
N ALA A 5 -6.93 -11.03 8.35
CA ALA A 5 -5.51 -11.30 8.57
C ALA A 5 -4.71 -10.01 8.82
N THR A 6 -4.99 -8.92 8.07
CA THR A 6 -4.40 -7.60 8.31
C THR A 6 -4.70 -7.10 9.73
N PHE A 7 -5.94 -7.22 10.20
CA PHE A 7 -6.29 -6.86 11.58
C PHE A 7 -5.52 -7.71 12.60
N CYS A 8 -5.47 -9.04 12.43
CA CYS A 8 -4.74 -9.91 13.34
C CYS A 8 -3.25 -9.56 13.42
N TYR A 9 -2.63 -9.23 12.28
CA TYR A 9 -1.23 -8.80 12.23
C TYR A 9 -1.03 -7.44 12.92
N ALA A 10 -1.93 -6.47 12.68
CA ALA A 10 -1.88 -5.17 13.34
C ALA A 10 -2.12 -5.28 14.87
N LEU A 11 -2.99 -6.19 15.30
CA LEU A 11 -3.20 -6.49 16.71
C LEU A 11 -1.95 -7.13 17.32
N LEU A 12 -1.35 -8.11 16.65
CA LEU A 12 -0.09 -8.71 17.08
C LEU A 12 1.01 -7.65 17.21
N HIS A 13 1.09 -6.70 16.28
CA HIS A 13 2.02 -5.58 16.35
C HIS A 13 1.82 -4.73 17.63
N LEU A 14 0.56 -4.40 17.99
CA LEU A 14 0.26 -3.72 19.25
C LEU A 14 0.64 -4.57 20.47
N LEU A 15 0.41 -5.89 20.43
CA LEU A 15 0.76 -6.81 21.52
C LEU A 15 2.27 -6.90 21.73
N LEU A 16 3.07 -6.91 20.66
CA LEU A 16 4.53 -6.86 20.75
C LEU A 16 5.01 -5.54 21.37
N PHE A 17 4.41 -4.41 20.96
CA PHE A 17 4.68 -3.12 21.60
C PHE A 17 4.28 -3.11 23.09
N ALA A 18 3.15 -3.72 23.45
CA ALA A 18 2.74 -3.85 24.84
C ALA A 18 3.72 -4.72 25.64
N ALA A 19 4.25 -5.78 25.04
CA ALA A 19 5.29 -6.62 25.64
C ALA A 19 6.59 -5.84 25.89
N ASP A 20 7.01 -4.98 24.95
CA ASP A 20 8.14 -4.08 25.13
C ASP A 20 7.92 -3.10 26.30
N LYS A 21 6.67 -2.67 26.51
CA LYS A 21 6.24 -1.88 27.67
C LYS A 21 5.90 -2.72 28.91
N LYS A 22 6.35 -3.97 28.97
CA LYS A 22 6.19 -4.90 30.11
C LYS A 22 4.73 -5.15 30.49
N TRP A 23 3.83 -5.07 29.52
CA TRP A 23 2.38 -5.26 29.70
C TRP A 23 1.74 -4.27 30.68
N LEU A 24 2.34 -3.11 30.92
CA LEU A 24 1.80 -2.06 31.79
C LEU A 24 0.80 -1.19 31.00
N PRO A 25 -0.53 -1.31 31.21
CA PRO A 25 -1.51 -0.65 30.36
C PRO A 25 -1.42 0.88 30.41
N GLY A 26 -1.13 1.44 31.60
CA GLY A 26 -0.92 2.87 31.76
C GLY A 26 0.29 3.40 30.99
N GLY A 27 1.38 2.62 30.92
CA GLY A 27 2.59 2.97 30.17
C GLY A 27 2.41 2.85 28.66
N VAL A 28 1.64 1.86 28.20
CA VAL A 28 1.25 1.71 26.79
C VAL A 28 0.38 2.88 26.35
N ALA A 29 -0.67 3.17 27.13
CA ALA A 29 -1.62 4.23 26.80
C ALA A 29 -0.97 5.62 26.81
N SER A 30 -0.13 5.91 27.82
CA SER A 30 0.57 7.20 27.89
C SER A 30 1.53 7.40 26.72
N GLU A 31 2.30 6.37 26.35
CA GLU A 31 3.22 6.44 25.21
C GLU A 31 2.47 6.65 23.88
N ILE A 32 1.33 5.97 23.68
CA ILE A 32 0.48 6.15 22.50
C ILE A 32 -0.06 7.57 22.44
N ALA A 33 -0.54 8.11 23.57
CA ALA A 33 -1.14 9.45 23.63
C ALA A 33 -0.10 10.56 23.41
N LEU A 34 1.12 10.38 23.91
CA LEU A 34 2.17 11.42 23.86
C LEU A 34 2.94 11.45 22.53
N ARG A 35 2.83 10.40 21.70
CA ARG A 35 3.58 10.29 20.44
C ARG A 35 2.64 10.28 19.25
N VAL A 36 2.64 11.36 18.46
CA VAL A 36 1.73 11.53 17.31
C VAL A 36 1.73 10.35 16.34
N TYR A 37 2.91 9.78 16.04
CA TYR A 37 2.99 8.64 15.14
C TYR A 37 2.31 7.39 15.74
N LEU A 38 2.44 7.12 17.05
CA LEU A 38 1.72 6.01 17.70
C LEU A 38 0.22 6.27 17.71
N ALA A 39 -0.22 7.48 17.99
CA ALA A 39 -1.63 7.86 17.96
C ALA A 39 -2.26 7.59 16.58
N ILE A 40 -1.56 7.94 15.49
CA ILE A 40 -1.98 7.66 14.11
C ILE A 40 -2.09 6.14 13.86
N GLY A 41 -1.08 5.37 14.29
CA GLY A 41 -1.09 3.91 14.15
C GLY A 41 -2.23 3.25 14.92
N PHE A 42 -2.48 3.72 16.15
CA PHE A 42 -3.59 3.25 16.97
C PHE A 42 -4.95 3.60 16.37
N ALA A 43 -5.12 4.80 15.81
CA ALA A 43 -6.33 5.17 15.09
C ALA A 43 -6.59 4.24 13.89
N ALA A 44 -5.55 3.88 13.13
CA ALA A 44 -5.68 2.89 12.05
C ALA A 44 -6.12 1.51 12.57
N LEU A 45 -5.55 1.05 13.69
CA LEU A 45 -5.93 -0.20 14.34
C LEU A 45 -7.40 -0.21 14.76
N LEU A 46 -7.92 0.88 15.33
CA LEU A 46 -9.34 0.98 15.69
C LEU A 46 -10.25 0.83 14.48
N VAL A 47 -9.88 1.42 13.34
CA VAL A 47 -10.63 1.22 12.09
C VAL A 47 -10.55 -0.24 11.65
N PHE A 48 -9.37 -0.86 11.64
CA PHE A 48 -9.24 -2.28 11.29
C PHE A 48 -10.04 -3.19 12.22
N ALA A 49 -10.10 -2.90 13.52
CA ALA A 49 -10.93 -3.63 14.48
C ALA A 49 -12.42 -3.56 14.13
N ALA A 50 -12.92 -2.36 13.82
CA ALA A 50 -14.32 -2.18 13.40
C ALA A 50 -14.63 -2.94 12.09
N LEU A 51 -13.71 -2.93 11.13
CA LEU A 51 -13.86 -3.66 9.87
C LEU A 51 -13.83 -5.18 10.07
N ALA A 52 -12.92 -5.69 10.91
CA ALA A 52 -12.82 -7.10 11.25
C ALA A 52 -14.08 -7.59 11.97
N ALA A 53 -14.56 -6.84 12.98
CA ALA A 53 -15.79 -7.16 13.71
C ALA A 53 -17.03 -7.23 12.79
N THR A 54 -17.03 -6.47 11.70
CA THR A 54 -18.12 -6.45 10.71
C THR A 54 -17.87 -7.31 9.47
N SER A 55 -16.90 -8.22 9.51
CA SER A 55 -16.54 -9.11 8.40
C SER A 55 -17.29 -10.45 8.39
N THR A 56 -18.36 -10.61 9.20
CA THR A 56 -19.19 -11.83 9.22
C THR A 56 -20.43 -11.68 8.32
N ASP A 57 -20.92 -12.79 7.80
CA ASP A 57 -22.14 -12.79 6.97
C ASP A 57 -23.36 -12.28 7.74
N ALA A 58 -23.42 -12.59 9.04
CA ALA A 58 -24.47 -12.09 9.92
C ALA A 58 -24.43 -10.55 10.04
N ALA A 59 -23.24 -9.97 10.20
CA ALA A 59 -23.09 -8.51 10.20
C ALA A 59 -23.49 -7.92 8.85
N MET A 60 -23.05 -8.51 7.74
CA MET A 60 -23.41 -8.04 6.39
C MET A 60 -24.93 -8.02 6.17
N ARG A 61 -25.63 -9.08 6.60
CA ARG A 61 -27.10 -9.16 6.53
C ARG A 61 -27.78 -8.09 7.41
N ARG A 62 -27.27 -7.86 8.62
CA ARG A 62 -27.83 -6.88 9.58
C ARG A 62 -27.68 -5.43 9.13
N PHE A 63 -26.53 -5.05 8.57
CA PHE A 63 -26.28 -3.67 8.13
C PHE A 63 -26.87 -3.36 6.74
N GLY A 64 -27.09 -4.39 5.94
CA GLY A 64 -27.45 -4.26 4.53
C GLY A 64 -26.24 -3.85 3.68
N ALA A 65 -26.24 -4.32 2.43
CA ALA A 65 -25.09 -4.21 1.51
C ALA A 65 -24.60 -2.77 1.27
N ARG A 66 -25.46 -1.76 1.37
CA ARG A 66 -25.08 -0.36 1.12
C ARG A 66 -24.31 0.25 2.31
N ARG A 67 -24.80 0.07 3.54
CA ARG A 67 -24.14 0.61 4.74
C ARG A 67 -22.86 -0.16 5.04
N TRP A 68 -22.88 -1.49 4.88
CA TRP A 68 -21.70 -2.34 5.03
C TRP A 68 -20.56 -1.91 4.08
N ARG A 69 -20.87 -1.70 2.79
CA ARG A 69 -19.86 -1.20 1.82
C ARG A 69 -19.31 0.18 2.17
N ARG A 70 -20.13 1.08 2.72
CA ARG A 70 -19.66 2.41 3.16
C ARG A 70 -18.72 2.30 4.35
N LEU A 71 -19.04 1.45 5.33
CA LEU A 71 -18.16 1.18 6.46
C LEU A 71 -16.84 0.58 5.97
N HIS A 72 -16.89 -0.44 5.11
CA HIS A 72 -15.69 -1.10 4.58
C HIS A 72 -14.87 -0.22 3.62
N ALA A 73 -15.42 0.90 3.14
CA ALA A 73 -14.63 1.90 2.42
C ALA A 73 -13.64 2.65 3.34
N LEU A 74 -13.80 2.58 4.67
CA LEU A 74 -12.83 3.12 5.63
C LEU A 74 -11.46 2.43 5.55
N VAL A 75 -11.34 1.31 4.83
CA VAL A 75 -10.04 0.69 4.55
C VAL A 75 -9.08 1.64 3.80
N TYR A 76 -9.58 2.58 2.98
CA TYR A 76 -8.73 3.55 2.26
C TYR A 76 -8.05 4.54 3.20
N PRO A 77 -8.80 5.31 4.02
CA PRO A 77 -8.16 6.17 5.00
C PRO A 77 -7.34 5.37 6.02
N ALA A 78 -7.78 4.16 6.44
CA ALA A 78 -6.98 3.34 7.36
C ALA A 78 -5.62 2.92 6.78
N ALA A 79 -5.57 2.55 5.50
CA ALA A 79 -4.32 2.24 4.82
C ALA A 79 -3.40 3.47 4.71
N LEU A 80 -3.97 4.65 4.47
CA LEU A 80 -3.20 5.89 4.43
C LEU A 80 -2.62 6.24 5.82
N LEU A 81 -3.41 6.08 6.88
CA LEU A 81 -2.95 6.25 8.26
C LEU A 81 -1.82 5.26 8.60
N ALA A 82 -1.95 3.99 8.22
CA ALA A 82 -0.93 2.96 8.47
C ALA A 82 0.41 3.28 7.77
N VAL A 83 0.36 3.71 6.50
CA VAL A 83 1.57 4.15 5.78
C VAL A 83 2.16 5.41 6.42
N THR A 84 1.31 6.37 6.80
CA THR A 84 1.77 7.61 7.48
C THR A 84 2.44 7.30 8.82
N HIS A 85 1.86 6.40 9.61
CA HIS A 85 2.45 5.91 10.85
C HIS A 85 3.85 5.34 10.62
N HIS A 86 4.01 4.47 9.60
CA HIS A 86 5.30 3.89 9.23
C HIS A 86 6.30 4.98 8.82
N PHE A 87 5.88 5.94 8.00
CA PHE A 87 6.74 7.06 7.58
C PHE A 87 7.26 7.89 8.75
N LEU A 88 6.38 8.24 9.69
CA LEU A 88 6.76 9.07 10.83
C LEU A 88 7.62 8.31 11.85
N GLN A 89 7.54 6.97 11.86
CA GLN A 89 8.44 6.13 12.66
C GLN A 89 9.85 6.06 12.06
N ALA A 90 9.98 6.17 10.73
CA ALA A 90 11.26 6.05 10.04
C ALA A 90 12.16 7.26 10.36
N LYS A 91 13.34 6.98 10.91
CA LYS A 91 14.30 8.01 11.31
C LYS A 91 15.18 8.48 10.15
N LEU A 92 15.92 7.56 9.53
CA LEU A 92 16.90 7.87 8.47
C LEU A 92 16.75 7.00 7.22
N ALA A 93 16.36 5.72 7.38
CA ALA A 93 16.10 4.81 6.29
C ALA A 93 14.60 4.84 5.93
N VAL A 94 14.22 5.70 4.98
CA VAL A 94 12.82 5.81 4.54
C VAL A 94 12.46 4.89 3.38
N GLY A 95 13.39 4.03 2.96
CA GLY A 95 13.24 3.26 1.73
C GLY A 95 12.01 2.34 1.72
N GLU A 96 11.86 1.52 2.76
CA GLU A 96 10.70 0.64 2.93
C GLU A 96 9.37 1.39 3.02
N PRO A 97 9.20 2.42 3.89
CA PRO A 97 7.96 3.20 3.91
C PRO A 97 7.62 3.81 2.55
N LEU A 98 8.63 4.29 1.81
CA LEU A 98 8.44 4.89 0.50
C LEU A 98 7.96 3.88 -0.55
N VAL A 99 8.48 2.65 -0.53
CA VAL A 99 7.93 1.55 -1.33
C VAL A 99 6.46 1.32 -0.98
N MET A 100 6.12 1.23 0.31
CA MET A 100 4.74 0.96 0.75
C MET A 100 3.77 2.09 0.39
N ALA A 101 4.16 3.36 0.54
CA ALA A 101 3.37 4.49 0.05
C ALA A 101 3.20 4.47 -1.47
N GLY A 102 4.29 4.26 -2.21
CA GLY A 102 4.26 4.21 -3.67
C GLY A 102 3.28 3.14 -4.16
N LEU A 103 3.36 1.93 -3.60
CA LEU A 103 2.44 0.84 -3.91
C LEU A 103 0.99 1.17 -3.54
N LEU A 104 0.74 1.73 -2.34
CA LEU A 104 -0.61 2.11 -1.93
C LEU A 104 -1.20 3.18 -2.86
N LEU A 105 -0.46 4.26 -3.12
CA LEU A 105 -0.90 5.34 -4.00
C LEU A 105 -1.14 4.84 -5.43
N TRP A 106 -0.26 3.96 -5.93
CA TRP A 106 -0.45 3.33 -7.23
C TRP A 106 -1.74 2.50 -7.28
N LEU A 107 -2.02 1.67 -6.26
CA LEU A 107 -3.27 0.90 -6.17
C LEU A 107 -4.52 1.78 -6.07
N LEU A 108 -4.45 2.88 -5.32
CA LEU A 108 -5.54 3.85 -5.20
C LEU A 108 -5.79 4.60 -6.52
N ALA A 109 -4.73 4.99 -7.22
CA ALA A 109 -4.80 5.61 -8.55
C ALA A 109 -5.39 4.63 -9.57
N PHE A 110 -4.92 3.37 -9.57
CA PHE A 110 -5.48 2.31 -10.41
C PHE A 110 -6.98 2.13 -10.17
N ARG A 111 -7.40 2.16 -8.91
CA ARG A 111 -8.82 2.11 -8.54
C ARG A 111 -9.60 3.32 -9.05
N ALA A 112 -9.06 4.53 -8.90
CA ALA A 112 -9.71 5.76 -9.36
C ALA A 112 -9.89 5.75 -10.88
N MET A 113 -8.86 5.34 -11.62
CA MET A 113 -8.93 5.13 -13.06
C MET A 113 -10.02 4.11 -13.41
N ALA A 114 -10.05 2.94 -12.75
CA ALA A 114 -11.07 1.92 -12.98
C ALA A 114 -12.52 2.43 -12.78
N ARG A 115 -12.73 3.37 -11.85
CA ARG A 115 -14.04 4.00 -11.64
C ARG A 115 -14.38 5.01 -12.74
N GLY A 116 -13.40 5.78 -13.20
CA GLY A 116 -13.58 6.79 -14.25
C GLY A 116 -13.89 6.21 -15.63
N PHE A 117 -13.39 5.01 -15.94
CA PHE A 117 -13.66 4.33 -17.22
C PHE A 117 -15.00 3.55 -17.26
N GLY A 118 -15.79 3.56 -16.19
CA GLY A 118 -17.16 3.03 -16.14
C GLY A 118 -17.28 1.50 -16.28
N SER A 119 -18.50 0.97 -16.09
CA SER A 119 -18.81 -0.48 -16.14
C SER A 119 -18.63 -1.13 -17.54
N ALA A 120 -18.35 -0.34 -18.59
CA ALA A 120 -18.17 -0.79 -19.97
C ALA A 120 -16.73 -0.65 -20.51
N GLY A 121 -15.86 0.15 -19.89
CA GLY A 121 -14.55 0.53 -20.45
C GLY A 121 -13.38 -0.15 -19.75
N ARG A 122 -12.90 -1.27 -20.28
CA ARG A 122 -11.66 -1.91 -19.82
C ARG A 122 -10.51 -0.91 -19.88
N ILE A 123 -9.81 -0.69 -18.75
CA ILE A 123 -8.58 0.14 -18.75
C ILE A 123 -7.66 -0.40 -19.86
N PRO A 124 -7.23 0.44 -20.81
CA PRO A 124 -6.41 -0.04 -21.91
C PRO A 124 -5.14 -0.68 -21.33
N PRO A 125 -4.77 -1.90 -21.74
CA PRO A 125 -3.63 -2.61 -21.14
C PRO A 125 -2.32 -1.83 -21.21
N ARG A 126 -2.16 -0.97 -22.23
CA ARG A 126 -1.07 0.00 -22.34
C ARG A 126 -1.02 1.02 -21.20
N ALA A 127 -2.17 1.49 -20.70
CA ALA A 127 -2.21 2.42 -19.55
C ALA A 127 -1.88 1.71 -18.23
N VAL A 128 -2.29 0.44 -18.09
CA VAL A 128 -1.90 -0.41 -16.95
C VAL A 128 -0.39 -0.68 -16.98
N ALA A 129 0.14 -1.02 -18.15
CA ALA A 129 1.56 -1.28 -18.30
C ALA A 129 2.41 -0.01 -18.12
N LEU A 130 1.94 1.14 -18.61
CA LEU A 130 2.59 2.42 -18.38
C LEU A 130 2.61 2.79 -16.89
N SER A 131 1.49 2.62 -16.17
CA SER A 131 1.47 2.94 -14.73
C SER A 131 2.38 2.02 -13.91
N LEU A 132 2.50 0.74 -14.30
CA LEU A 132 3.44 -0.21 -13.71
C LEU A 132 4.90 0.15 -14.02
N ALA A 133 5.18 0.54 -15.27
CA ALA A 133 6.52 0.92 -15.71
C ALA A 133 6.99 2.24 -15.06
N LEU A 134 6.07 3.18 -14.80
CA LEU A 134 6.37 4.43 -14.13
C LEU A 134 6.50 4.30 -12.60
N ALA A 135 6.06 3.20 -12.00
CA ALA A 135 6.09 3.03 -10.55
C ALA A 135 7.51 3.08 -9.96
N ALA A 136 8.49 2.40 -10.57
CA ALA A 136 9.87 2.43 -10.08
C ALA A 136 10.55 3.81 -10.25
N PRO A 137 10.46 4.50 -11.40
CA PRO A 137 10.92 5.88 -11.55
C PRO A 137 10.27 6.85 -10.55
N LEU A 138 8.97 6.74 -10.33
CA LEU A 138 8.25 7.58 -9.37
C LEU A 138 8.72 7.33 -7.93
N THR A 139 9.02 6.08 -7.58
CA THR A 139 9.62 5.75 -6.27
C THR A 139 11.01 6.35 -6.13
N ALA A 140 11.86 6.29 -7.17
CA ALA A 140 13.19 6.92 -7.15
C ALA A 140 13.10 8.45 -7.01
N LEU A 141 12.17 9.08 -7.72
CA LEU A 141 11.90 10.53 -7.59
C LEU A 141 11.37 10.90 -6.21
N GLY A 142 10.50 10.07 -5.63
CA GLY A 142 10.00 10.27 -4.26
C GLY A 142 11.11 10.19 -3.22
N GLU A 143 12.08 9.28 -3.41
CA GLU A 143 13.24 9.12 -2.52
C GLU A 143 14.13 10.36 -2.61
N ALA A 144 14.47 10.76 -3.83
CA ALA A 144 15.29 11.94 -4.09
C ALA A 144 14.64 13.21 -3.51
N ALA A 145 13.34 13.40 -3.74
CA ALA A 145 12.60 14.54 -3.21
C ALA A 145 12.58 14.57 -1.67
N TRP A 146 12.39 13.41 -1.02
CA TRP A 146 12.38 13.35 0.44
C TRP A 146 13.72 13.77 1.03
N TYR A 147 14.82 13.18 0.56
CA TYR A 147 16.16 13.50 1.07
C TYR A 147 16.59 14.92 0.72
N ALA A 148 16.21 15.43 -0.45
CA ALA A 148 16.45 16.83 -0.81
C ALA A 148 15.73 17.80 0.15
N LEU A 149 14.45 17.55 0.45
CA LEU A 149 13.66 18.41 1.33
C LEU A 149 14.03 18.29 2.81
N LYS A 150 14.39 17.09 3.29
CA LYS A 150 14.67 16.85 4.71
C LYS A 150 16.12 17.04 5.11
N VAL A 151 17.04 16.69 4.22
CA VAL A 151 18.49 16.65 4.52
C VAL A 151 19.25 17.69 3.68
N GLY A 152 18.61 18.32 2.69
CA GLY A 152 19.30 19.23 1.77
C GLY A 152 20.23 18.49 0.81
N ALA A 153 20.02 17.19 0.61
CA ALA A 153 20.84 16.37 -0.27
C ALA A 153 20.62 16.73 -1.75
N ASP A 154 21.67 16.62 -2.57
CA ASP A 154 21.56 16.87 -4.02
C ASP A 154 20.63 15.83 -4.68
N PRO A 155 19.50 16.25 -5.27
CA PRO A 155 18.58 15.35 -5.96
C PRO A 155 19.25 14.58 -7.11
N LEU A 156 20.17 15.22 -7.83
CA LEU A 156 20.81 14.58 -8.99
C LEU A 156 21.77 13.47 -8.56
N ALA A 157 22.57 13.71 -7.53
CA ALA A 157 23.39 12.67 -6.91
C ALA A 157 22.57 11.47 -6.40
N LEU A 158 21.39 11.71 -5.82
CA LEU A 158 20.50 10.65 -5.33
C LEU A 158 19.84 9.84 -6.46
N LEU A 159 19.50 10.50 -7.57
CA LEU A 159 19.01 9.82 -8.76
C LEU A 159 20.14 9.01 -9.44
N ALA A 160 21.36 9.55 -9.49
CA ALA A 160 22.53 8.83 -9.97
C ALA A 160 22.85 7.62 -9.10
N ALA A 161 22.70 7.73 -7.78
CA ALA A 161 22.89 6.62 -6.83
C ALA A 161 21.89 5.46 -7.06
N ASN A 162 20.71 5.74 -7.63
CA ASN A 162 19.75 4.69 -8.02
C ASN A 162 20.22 3.89 -9.25
N LEU A 163 21.30 4.28 -9.93
CA LEU A 163 21.89 3.55 -11.07
C LEU A 163 23.10 2.70 -10.67
N THR A 164 23.60 2.86 -9.44
CA THR A 164 24.80 2.18 -8.94
C THR A 164 24.46 1.13 -7.91
N ALA A 165 25.04 -0.08 -8.00
CA ALA A 165 24.86 -1.14 -7.01
C ALA A 165 25.59 -0.86 -5.68
N GLU A 166 26.55 0.06 -5.68
CA GLU A 166 27.36 0.42 -4.51
C GLU A 166 26.56 1.11 -3.40
N ALA A 167 25.42 1.71 -3.76
CA ALA A 167 24.57 2.49 -2.87
C ALA A 167 23.60 1.65 -2.01
N GLY A 168 23.72 0.31 -2.04
CA GLY A 168 22.82 -0.62 -1.36
C GLY A 168 21.47 -0.82 -2.05
N THR A 169 20.55 -1.56 -1.42
CA THR A 169 19.22 -1.85 -1.98
C THR A 169 18.31 -0.63 -1.91
N ARG A 170 18.15 0.05 -3.04
CA ARG A 170 17.28 1.23 -3.16
C ARG A 170 15.81 0.83 -3.35
N PRO A 171 14.85 1.66 -2.91
CA PRO A 171 13.41 1.44 -3.08
C PRO A 171 12.99 1.05 -4.49
N ALA A 172 13.55 1.73 -5.50
CA ALA A 172 13.24 1.45 -6.91
C ALA A 172 13.66 0.04 -7.34
N TRP A 173 14.73 -0.50 -6.75
CA TRP A 173 15.26 -1.83 -7.05
C TRP A 173 14.39 -2.95 -6.46
N VAL A 174 13.56 -2.62 -5.46
CA VAL A 174 12.55 -3.53 -4.92
C VAL A 174 11.28 -3.50 -5.78
N VAL A 175 10.88 -2.31 -6.24
CA VAL A 175 9.63 -2.11 -7.01
C VAL A 175 9.74 -2.62 -8.44
N ALA A 176 10.87 -2.37 -9.12
CA ALA A 176 11.09 -2.73 -10.51
C ALA A 176 10.89 -4.24 -10.80
N PRO A 177 11.55 -5.18 -10.10
CA PRO A 177 11.45 -6.61 -10.42
C PRO A 177 10.03 -7.18 -10.20
N ILE A 178 9.20 -6.55 -9.37
CA ILE A 178 7.82 -6.99 -9.11
C ILE A 178 6.87 -6.48 -10.20
N LEU A 179 6.99 -5.21 -10.59
CA LEU A 179 5.99 -4.54 -11.43
C LEU A 179 6.31 -4.59 -12.93
N LEU A 180 7.59 -4.63 -13.32
CA LEU A 180 7.99 -4.68 -14.74
C LEU A 180 7.48 -5.96 -15.44
N PRO A 181 7.63 -7.17 -14.86
CA PRO A 181 7.11 -8.39 -15.48
C PRO A 181 5.59 -8.36 -15.65
N LEU A 182 4.89 -7.75 -14.69
CA LEU A 182 3.44 -7.57 -14.74
C LEU A 182 3.05 -6.61 -15.88
N ALA A 183 3.81 -5.54 -16.09
CA ALA A 183 3.62 -4.60 -17.19
C ALA A 183 3.81 -5.28 -18.55
N VAL A 184 4.88 -6.07 -18.70
CA VAL A 184 5.15 -6.83 -19.93
C VAL A 184 4.04 -7.86 -20.17
N ALA A 185 3.65 -8.63 -19.16
CA ALA A 185 2.60 -9.63 -19.26
C ALA A 185 1.25 -9.02 -19.67
N THR A 186 0.89 -7.84 -19.15
CA THR A 186 -0.36 -7.15 -19.52
C THR A 186 -0.35 -6.68 -20.98
N ILE A 187 0.77 -6.15 -21.48
CA ILE A 187 0.93 -5.79 -22.91
C ILE A 187 0.85 -7.04 -23.79
N LEU A 188 1.57 -8.11 -23.45
CA LEU A 188 1.60 -9.34 -24.24
C LEU A 188 0.22 -10.02 -24.29
N ARG A 189 -0.50 -10.06 -23.17
CA ARG A 189 -1.89 -10.57 -23.12
C ARG A 189 -2.85 -9.72 -23.95
N ALA A 190 -2.63 -8.41 -24.03
CA ALA A 190 -3.43 -7.51 -24.86
C ALA A 190 -3.24 -7.77 -26.36
N ARG A 191 -2.04 -8.17 -26.77
CA ARG A 191 -1.67 -8.48 -28.16
C ARG A 191 -2.16 -9.85 -28.63
N ARG A 192 -2.62 -10.73 -27.75
CA ARG A 192 -3.15 -12.06 -28.16
C ARG A 192 -4.46 -11.91 -28.94
N PRO A 193 -4.54 -12.47 -30.18
CA PRO A 193 -5.73 -12.39 -31.02
C PRO A 193 -6.94 -13.06 -30.35
N ALA A 194 -8.15 -12.56 -30.63
CA ALA A 194 -9.39 -12.98 -29.98
C ALA A 194 -9.66 -14.50 -30.11
N ALA A 195 -9.22 -15.13 -31.20
CA ALA A 195 -9.35 -16.57 -31.45
C ALA A 195 -8.61 -17.45 -30.41
N ALA A 196 -7.55 -16.95 -29.78
CA ALA A 196 -6.80 -17.70 -28.75
C ALA A 196 -7.44 -17.63 -27.35
N ARG A 197 -8.49 -16.82 -27.15
CA ARG A 197 -9.19 -16.65 -25.85
C ARG A 197 -10.37 -17.59 -25.69
N LEU A 198 -10.75 -18.32 -26.75
CA LEU A 198 -11.93 -19.21 -26.81
C LEU A 198 -11.55 -20.69 -26.97
N ARG A 199 -10.44 -21.16 -26.41
CA ARG A 199 -10.29 -22.60 -26.16
C ARG A 199 -10.93 -22.91 -24.82
N PRO A 200 -12.17 -23.44 -24.76
CA PRO A 200 -12.59 -24.16 -23.57
C PRO A 200 -11.60 -25.32 -23.38
N ALA A 201 -11.24 -25.59 -22.13
CA ALA A 201 -10.64 -26.85 -21.76
C ALA A 201 -11.64 -27.94 -22.15
N ALA A 202 -11.43 -28.57 -23.30
CA ALA A 202 -12.16 -29.74 -23.76
C ALA A 202 -11.15 -30.88 -23.84
N ALA A 203 -11.05 -31.60 -22.72
CA ALA A 203 -10.93 -33.06 -22.58
C ALA A 203 -10.50 -33.34 -21.13
#